data_AF-A0A969C907-F1
#
_entry.id   AF-A0A969C907-F1
#
_cell.length_a   1.000
_cell.length_b   1.000
_cell.length_c   1.000
_cell.angle_alpha   90.00
_cell.angle_beta   90.00
_cell.angle_gamma   90.00
#
_symmetry.space_group_name_H-M   'P 1'
#
loop_
_entity.id
_entity.type
_entity.pdbx_description
1 polymer ?
#
loop_
_entity_poly.entity_id
_entity_poly.type
_entity_poly.pdbx_seq_one_letter_code
_entity_poly.pdbx_strand_id
1 'polypeptide(L)'
;MRDRTNPAVLEYLKAENAYTEENMRHTEALQTQLYDEMLGRIQETDLSVPYRHGGYWYYRRTEAGKAYGIFCRKPGNLEAPEEILLDENELAAGQEYFALGTYEVSPHHQLLAYSIDTNGSERYALVFKSLSHDPKTSDPKTSDPKASDPKTSDPKTSDPETGYPEQIPDVDSVAWAMIIRRCSIPA
;
A
#
# COMPACT_ATOMS: atom_id res chain seq x y z
N MET A 1 -17.11 -12.50 -26.37
CA MET A 1 -16.33 -12.54 -25.10
C MET A 1 -15.78 -11.19 -24.62
N ARG A 2 -15.94 -10.05 -25.32
CA ARG A 2 -15.43 -8.75 -24.82
C ARG A 2 -16.31 -8.10 -23.75
N ASP A 3 -17.61 -8.40 -23.74
CA ASP A 3 -18.55 -7.91 -22.73
C ASP A 3 -18.66 -8.92 -21.58
N ARG A 4 -18.23 -8.51 -20.39
CA ARG A 4 -18.17 -9.31 -19.17
C ARG A 4 -19.55 -9.57 -18.55
N THR A 5 -20.57 -8.79 -18.94
CA THR A 5 -21.93 -8.88 -18.40
C THR A 5 -22.92 -9.57 -19.34
N ASN A 6 -22.47 -9.92 -20.54
CA ASN A 6 -23.32 -10.55 -21.55
C ASN A 6 -23.80 -11.94 -21.06
N PRO A 7 -25.11 -12.18 -20.95
CA PRO A 7 -25.65 -13.42 -20.40
C PRO A 7 -25.24 -14.66 -21.21
N ALA A 8 -25.16 -14.57 -22.54
CA ALA A 8 -24.74 -15.69 -23.37
C ALA A 8 -23.26 -16.07 -23.14
N VAL A 9 -22.41 -15.08 -22.83
CA VAL A 9 -21.01 -15.33 -22.48
C VAL A 9 -20.92 -15.97 -21.10
N LEU A 10 -21.69 -15.50 -20.12
CA LEU A 10 -21.72 -16.09 -18.78
C LEU A 10 -22.19 -17.56 -18.80
N GLU A 11 -23.25 -17.86 -19.57
CA GLU A 11 -23.71 -19.25 -19.73
C GLU A 11 -22.66 -20.13 -20.39
N TYR A 12 -21.95 -19.62 -21.40
CA TYR A 12 -20.84 -20.34 -22.01
C TYR A 12 -19.71 -20.62 -21.00
N LEU A 13 -19.31 -19.62 -20.19
CA LEU A 13 -18.28 -19.80 -19.16
C LEU A 13 -18.68 -20.84 -18.10
N LYS A 14 -19.96 -20.86 -17.69
CA LYS A 14 -20.47 -21.91 -16.78
C LYS A 14 -20.37 -23.30 -17.41
N ALA A 15 -20.69 -23.43 -18.69
CA ALA A 15 -20.58 -24.70 -19.40
C ALA A 15 -19.12 -25.18 -19.51
N GLU A 16 -18.18 -24.28 -19.78
CA GLU A 16 -16.74 -24.60 -19.80
C GLU A 16 -16.20 -24.99 -18.42
N ASN A 17 -16.65 -24.32 -17.35
CA ASN A 17 -16.30 -24.69 -15.98
C ASN A 17 -16.83 -26.10 -15.64
N ALA A 18 -18.09 -26.41 -15.98
CA ALA A 18 -18.67 -27.74 -15.76
C ALA A 18 -17.94 -28.84 -16.57
N TYR A 19 -17.56 -28.55 -17.83
CA TYR A 19 -16.74 -29.46 -18.61
C TYR A 19 -15.38 -29.70 -17.94
N THR A 20 -14.74 -28.65 -17.43
CA THR A 20 -13.46 -28.75 -16.72
C THR A 20 -13.58 -29.62 -15.47
N GLU A 21 -14.59 -29.38 -14.64
CA GLU A 21 -14.90 -30.20 -13.46
C GLU A 21 -15.10 -31.67 -13.82
N GLU A 22 -15.92 -31.96 -14.84
CA GLU A 22 -16.19 -33.32 -15.32
C GLU A 22 -14.90 -34.06 -15.73
N ASN A 23 -14.06 -33.41 -16.54
CA ASN A 23 -12.82 -34.00 -17.04
C ASN A 23 -11.76 -34.15 -15.94
N MET A 24 -11.72 -33.22 -14.99
CA MET A 24 -10.76 -33.25 -13.89
C MET A 24 -11.20 -34.12 -12.71
N ARG A 25 -12.48 -34.54 -12.66
CA ARG A 25 -13.06 -35.30 -11.53
C ARG A 25 -12.21 -36.49 -11.08
N HIS A 26 -11.63 -37.24 -12.02
CA HIS A 26 -10.80 -38.40 -11.73
C HIS A 26 -9.50 -38.08 -10.95
N THR A 27 -9.12 -36.80 -10.87
CA THR A 27 -7.93 -36.31 -10.15
C THR A 27 -8.26 -35.59 -8.84
N GLU A 28 -9.53 -35.47 -8.43
CA GLU A 28 -9.92 -34.72 -7.21
C GLU A 28 -9.15 -35.19 -5.97
N ALA A 29 -9.02 -36.50 -5.77
CA ALA A 29 -8.26 -37.04 -4.64
C ALA A 29 -6.78 -36.62 -4.65
N LEU A 30 -6.16 -36.57 -5.83
CA LEU A 30 -4.78 -36.09 -6.00
C LEU A 30 -4.70 -34.58 -5.76
N GLN A 31 -5.66 -33.80 -6.23
CA GLN A 31 -5.72 -32.35 -5.98
C GLN A 31 -5.82 -32.04 -4.49
N THR A 32 -6.68 -32.75 -3.75
CA THR A 32 -6.78 -32.62 -2.29
C THR A 32 -5.47 -32.99 -1.59
N GLN A 33 -4.85 -34.13 -1.97
CA GLN A 33 -3.57 -34.52 -1.40
C GLN A 33 -2.49 -33.46 -1.63
N LEU A 34 -2.40 -32.91 -2.84
CA LEU A 34 -1.45 -31.86 -3.17
C LEU A 34 -1.74 -30.55 -2.43
N TYR A 35 -3.02 -30.18 -2.28
CA TYR A 35 -3.44 -29.03 -1.50
C TYR A 35 -3.00 -29.16 -0.03
N ASP A 36 -3.27 -30.29 0.60
CA ASP A 36 -2.89 -30.55 1.99
C ASP A 36 -1.36 -30.59 2.17
N GLU A 37 -0.63 -31.15 1.21
CA GLU A 37 0.84 -31.17 1.20
C GLU A 37 1.43 -29.76 1.07
N MET A 38 0.87 -28.93 0.18
CA MET A 38 1.28 -27.54 0.02
C MET A 38 0.98 -26.75 1.29
N LEU A 39 -0.23 -26.88 1.84
CA LEU A 39 -0.65 -26.20 3.06
C LEU A 39 0.24 -26.60 4.26
N GLY A 40 0.53 -27.90 4.42
CA GLY A 40 1.40 -28.40 5.49
C GLY A 40 2.86 -27.93 5.41
N ARG A 41 3.29 -27.37 4.27
CA ARG A 41 4.64 -26.78 4.10
C ARG A 41 4.66 -25.26 4.27
N ILE A 42 3.49 -24.62 4.34
CA ILE A 42 3.40 -23.18 4.53
C ILE A 42 3.59 -22.87 6.00
N GLN A 43 4.58 -22.02 6.29
CA GLN A 43 4.74 -21.45 7.62
C GLN A 43 3.79 -20.26 7.75
N GLU A 44 2.65 -20.45 8.42
CA GLU A 44 1.63 -19.40 8.50
C GLU A 44 2.07 -18.19 9.34
N THR A 45 2.78 -18.43 10.44
CA THR A 45 3.35 -17.37 11.28
C THR A 45 4.82 -17.19 10.95
N ASP A 46 5.14 -16.07 10.30
CA ASP A 46 6.50 -15.75 9.88
C ASP A 46 6.78 -14.24 10.01
N LEU A 47 8.07 -13.90 10.06
CA LEU A 47 8.60 -12.55 10.16
C LEU A 47 9.68 -12.39 9.08
N SER A 48 9.53 -11.38 8.22
CA SER A 48 10.59 -11.03 7.27
C SER A 48 11.82 -10.55 8.03
N VAL A 49 13.00 -10.71 7.42
CA VAL A 49 14.25 -10.12 7.94
C VAL A 49 14.08 -8.60 8.09
N PRO A 50 14.22 -8.04 9.31
CA PRO A 50 14.08 -6.60 9.50
C PRO A 50 15.18 -5.83 8.77
N TYR A 51 14.80 -4.73 8.14
CA TYR A 51 15.74 -3.81 7.50
C TYR A 51 15.64 -2.42 8.14
N ARG A 52 16.77 -1.72 8.18
CA ARG A 52 16.85 -0.39 8.76
C ARG A 52 16.66 0.65 7.66
N HIS A 53 15.76 1.60 7.90
CA HIS A 53 15.58 2.78 7.05
C HIS A 53 15.33 3.99 7.96
N GLY A 54 16.22 4.97 7.88
CA GLY A 54 16.26 6.11 8.80
C GLY A 54 16.31 5.70 10.28
N GLY A 55 15.38 6.24 11.06
CA GLY A 55 15.26 5.99 12.50
C GLY A 55 14.52 4.71 12.89
N TYR A 56 14.11 3.89 11.93
CA TYR A 56 13.21 2.75 12.15
C TYR A 56 13.74 1.45 11.57
N TRP A 57 13.27 0.34 12.15
CA TRP A 57 13.37 -1.00 11.61
C TRP A 57 12.03 -1.42 11.03
N TYR A 58 11.99 -1.76 9.76
CA TYR A 58 10.79 -2.19 9.05
C TYR A 58 10.82 -3.68 8.80
N TYR A 59 9.65 -4.30 8.88
CA TYR A 59 9.45 -5.71 8.57
C TYR A 59 7.98 -5.99 8.26
N ARG A 60 7.72 -7.14 7.67
CA ARG A 60 6.40 -7.71 7.44
C ARG A 60 6.27 -8.97 8.29
N ARG A 61 5.07 -9.22 8.80
CA ARG A 61 4.74 -10.47 9.48
C ARG A 61 3.44 -11.07 8.98
N THR A 62 3.31 -12.38 9.10
CA THR A 62 2.07 -13.11 8.87
C THR A 62 1.64 -13.77 10.18
N GLU A 63 0.34 -14.00 10.33
CA GLU A 63 -0.23 -14.67 11.50
C GLU A 63 -1.02 -15.89 11.04
N ALA A 64 -1.00 -16.95 11.84
CA ALA A 64 -1.82 -18.14 11.59
C ALA A 64 -3.29 -17.80 11.38
N GLY A 65 -3.90 -18.39 10.36
CA GLY A 65 -5.29 -18.15 9.96
C GLY A 65 -5.57 -16.81 9.28
N LYS A 66 -4.57 -15.94 9.06
CA LYS A 66 -4.71 -14.70 8.28
C LYS A 66 -4.16 -14.86 6.87
N ALA A 67 -4.94 -14.38 5.89
CA ALA A 67 -4.60 -14.52 4.47
C ALA A 67 -3.54 -13.52 3.99
N TYR A 68 -3.40 -12.38 4.69
CA TYR A 68 -2.54 -11.29 4.27
C TYR A 68 -1.52 -10.91 5.35
N GLY A 69 -0.45 -10.23 4.94
CA GLY A 69 0.60 -9.79 5.84
C GLY A 69 0.29 -8.47 6.52
N ILE A 70 1.10 -8.16 7.52
CA ILE A 70 1.02 -6.96 8.35
C ILE A 70 2.36 -6.25 8.24
N PHE A 71 2.33 -4.99 7.81
CA PHE A 71 3.50 -4.14 7.72
C PHE A 71 3.73 -3.42 9.05
N CYS A 72 4.92 -3.58 9.59
CA CYS A 72 5.28 -3.12 10.92
C CYS A 72 6.57 -2.29 10.88
N ARG A 73 6.76 -1.44 11.90
CA ARG A 73 8.05 -0.84 12.22
C ARG A 73 8.34 -0.82 13.71
N LYS A 74 9.61 -0.64 14.06
CA LYS A 74 10.10 -0.41 15.42
C LYS A 74 11.06 0.79 15.46
N PRO A 75 10.88 1.76 16.37
CA PRO A 75 11.76 2.94 16.44
C PRO A 75 13.11 2.61 17.09
N GLY A 76 14.21 3.03 16.46
CA GLY A 76 15.57 2.96 16.97
C GLY A 76 16.20 1.56 16.95
N ASN A 77 15.62 0.62 17.68
CA ASN A 77 16.13 -0.75 17.84
C ASN A 77 15.01 -1.80 17.79
N LEU A 78 15.40 -3.08 17.67
CA LEU A 78 14.47 -4.21 17.52
C LEU A 78 13.74 -4.60 18.81
N GLU A 79 14.19 -4.12 19.98
CA GLU A 79 13.51 -4.33 21.26
C GLU A 79 12.41 -3.29 21.52
N ALA A 80 12.36 -2.22 20.71
CA ALA A 80 11.32 -1.21 20.83
C ALA A 80 9.92 -1.81 20.55
N PRO A 81 8.86 -1.20 21.11
CA PRO A 81 7.49 -1.60 20.81
C PRO A 81 7.20 -1.56 19.30
N GLU A 82 6.47 -2.56 18.82
CA GLU A 82 6.01 -2.62 17.42
C GLU A 82 4.95 -1.54 17.16
N GLU A 83 5.07 -0.88 16.01
CA GLU A 83 4.05 -0.02 15.43
C GLU A 83 3.53 -0.67 14.13
N ILE A 84 2.21 -0.93 14.07
CA ILE A 84 1.56 -1.44 12.85
C ILE A 84 1.29 -0.28 11.90
N LEU A 85 1.82 -0.38 10.69
CA LEU A 85 1.67 0.61 9.63
C LEU A 85 0.46 0.31 8.76
N LEU A 86 0.29 -0.96 8.39
CA LEU A 86 -0.78 -1.42 7.52
C LEU A 86 -1.10 -2.89 7.83
N ASP A 87 -2.33 -3.17 8.24
CA ASP A 87 -2.85 -4.54 8.29
C ASP A 87 -3.70 -4.77 7.03
N GLU A 88 -3.19 -5.57 6.10
CA GLU A 88 -3.90 -5.92 4.86
C GLU A 88 -5.19 -6.70 5.15
N ASN A 89 -5.26 -7.45 6.25
CA ASN A 89 -6.44 -8.24 6.61
C ASN A 89 -7.61 -7.35 7.04
N GLU A 90 -7.32 -6.25 7.75
CA GLU A 90 -8.34 -5.25 8.10
C GLU A 90 -8.89 -4.56 6.85
N LEU A 91 -8.03 -4.26 5.88
CA LEU A 91 -8.43 -3.63 4.61
C LEU A 91 -9.19 -4.58 3.69
N ALA A 92 -8.84 -5.87 3.70
CA ALA A 92 -9.50 -6.90 2.91
C ALA A 92 -10.85 -7.33 3.51
N ALA A 93 -11.14 -6.98 4.77
CA ALA A 93 -12.34 -7.41 5.46
C ALA A 93 -13.62 -7.01 4.69
N GLY A 94 -14.43 -8.01 4.32
CA GLY A 94 -15.68 -7.81 3.59
C GLY A 94 -15.52 -7.57 2.08
N GLN A 95 -14.30 -7.65 1.53
CA GLN A 95 -14.06 -7.60 0.09
C GLN A 95 -13.96 -9.03 -0.48
N GLU A 96 -14.53 -9.27 -1.66
CA GLU A 96 -14.38 -10.55 -2.37
C GLU A 96 -12.97 -10.73 -2.97
N TYR A 97 -12.28 -9.61 -3.20
CA TYR A 97 -10.91 -9.55 -3.68
C TYR A 97 -10.18 -8.40 -3.01
N PHE A 98 -8.90 -8.57 -2.72
CA PHE A 98 -8.03 -7.52 -2.23
C PHE A 98 -6.61 -7.75 -2.73
N ALA A 99 -6.02 -6.70 -3.31
CA ALA A 99 -4.61 -6.65 -3.68
C ALA A 99 -4.00 -5.32 -3.26
N LEU A 100 -2.87 -5.40 -2.58
CA LEU A 100 -1.99 -4.28 -2.34
C LEU A 100 -1.04 -4.11 -3.54
N GLY A 101 -0.99 -2.91 -4.10
CA GLY A 101 -0.06 -2.54 -5.17
C GLY A 101 1.22 -1.95 -4.60
N THR A 102 1.36 -0.63 -4.67
CA THR A 102 2.47 0.09 -4.03
C THR A 102 2.27 0.19 -2.52
N TYR A 103 3.38 0.10 -1.79
CA TYR A 103 3.52 0.45 -0.38
C TYR A 103 4.84 1.22 -0.25
N GLU A 104 4.78 2.48 0.20
CA GLU A 104 5.96 3.33 0.31
C GLU A 104 5.84 4.27 1.51
N VAL A 105 6.87 4.35 2.35
CA VAL A 105 6.93 5.25 3.51
C VAL A 105 7.73 6.50 3.17
N SER A 106 7.25 7.68 3.57
CA SER A 106 7.90 8.95 3.23
C SER A 106 9.32 9.04 3.77
N PRO A 107 10.22 9.82 3.14
CA PRO A 107 11.60 9.98 3.62
C PRO A 107 11.68 10.51 5.06
N HIS A 108 10.65 11.23 5.51
CA HIS A 108 10.53 11.72 6.89
C HIS A 108 9.78 10.76 7.83
N HIS A 109 9.35 9.60 7.33
CA HIS A 109 8.66 8.54 8.07
C HIS A 109 7.32 8.94 8.73
N GLN A 110 6.68 9.99 8.20
CA GLN A 110 5.43 10.56 8.72
C GLN A 110 4.21 10.27 7.85
N LEU A 111 4.41 9.80 6.61
CA LEU A 111 3.34 9.46 5.69
C LEU A 111 3.60 8.08 5.09
N LEU A 112 2.52 7.33 4.85
CA LEU A 112 2.51 6.10 4.09
C LEU A 112 1.66 6.32 2.85
N ALA A 113 2.22 6.11 1.67
CA ALA A 113 1.46 5.97 0.43
C ALA A 113 1.26 4.49 0.15
N TYR A 114 0.02 4.07 -0.07
CA TYR A 114 -0.28 2.71 -0.50
C TYR A 114 -1.44 2.68 -1.48
N SER A 115 -1.47 1.69 -2.35
CA SER A 115 -2.51 1.60 -3.39
C SER A 115 -3.24 0.26 -3.33
N ILE A 116 -4.56 0.26 -3.47
CA ILE A 116 -5.39 -0.95 -3.34
C ILE A 116 -6.29 -1.19 -4.55
N ASP A 117 -6.47 -2.47 -4.90
CA ASP A 117 -7.48 -2.95 -5.85
C ASP A 117 -8.38 -3.96 -5.14
N THR A 118 -9.69 -3.72 -5.15
CA THR A 118 -10.69 -4.57 -4.47
C THR A 118 -11.56 -5.38 -5.44
N ASN A 119 -11.32 -5.29 -6.75
CA ASN A 119 -12.14 -5.99 -7.75
C ASN A 119 -11.34 -6.68 -8.87
N GLY A 120 -10.02 -6.68 -8.79
CA GLY A 120 -9.14 -7.36 -9.74
C GLY A 120 -9.10 -6.69 -11.12
N SER A 121 -9.36 -5.37 -11.17
CA SER A 121 -9.27 -4.60 -12.41
C SER A 121 -7.85 -4.12 -12.73
N GLU A 122 -6.90 -4.35 -11.82
CA GLU A 122 -5.54 -3.80 -11.84
C GLU A 122 -5.52 -2.26 -11.84
N ARG A 123 -6.65 -1.62 -11.49
CA ARG A 123 -6.75 -0.18 -11.25
C ARG A 123 -6.72 0.06 -9.76
N TYR A 124 -5.62 0.64 -9.30
CA TYR A 124 -5.40 0.85 -7.88
C TYR A 124 -5.82 2.25 -7.45
N ALA A 125 -6.56 2.33 -6.35
CA ALA A 125 -6.82 3.59 -5.65
C ALA A 125 -5.62 3.90 -4.74
N LEU A 126 -4.97 5.05 -4.96
CA LEU A 126 -3.87 5.51 -4.11
C LEU A 126 -4.41 6.20 -2.86
N VAL A 127 -3.88 5.83 -1.70
CA VAL A 127 -4.25 6.34 -0.38
C VAL A 127 -3.00 6.83 0.34
N PHE A 128 -3.13 7.98 1.00
CA PHE A 128 -2.11 8.50 1.90
C PHE A 128 -2.59 8.39 3.34
N LYS A 129 -1.79 7.76 4.19
CA LYS A 129 -2.05 7.59 5.63
C LYS A 129 -0.97 8.33 6.43
N SER A 130 -1.39 9.12 7.41
CA SER A 130 -0.46 9.70 8.38
C SER A 130 0.07 8.63 9.33
N LEU A 131 1.38 8.63 9.55
CA LEU A 131 2.10 7.76 10.48
C LEU A 131 2.57 8.49 11.74
N SER A 132 2.39 9.80 11.79
CA SER A 132 2.68 10.59 12.97
C SER A 132 1.66 10.22 14.04
N HIS A 133 2.14 9.77 15.21
CA HIS A 133 1.33 9.69 16.41
C HIS A 133 0.89 11.12 16.75
N ASP A 134 -0.36 11.47 16.45
CA ASP A 134 -0.98 12.63 17.09
C ASP A 134 -1.75 12.12 18.32
N PRO A 135 -1.22 12.30 19.55
CA PRO A 135 -1.98 12.03 20.75
C PRO A 135 -3.07 13.12 20.88
N LYS A 136 -4.17 12.96 20.14
CA LYS A 136 -5.35 13.84 20.12
C LYS A 136 -5.07 15.28 19.66
N THR A 137 -5.47 15.59 18.44
CA THR A 137 -6.22 16.81 18.16
C THR A 137 -7.60 16.48 17.61
N SER A 138 -8.54 16.24 18.54
CA SER A 138 -9.93 16.63 18.28
C SER A 138 -9.93 18.16 18.17
N ASP A 139 -10.15 18.69 16.97
CA ASP A 139 -10.19 20.13 16.73
C ASP A 139 -11.20 20.82 17.67
N PRO A 140 -10.80 21.75 18.55
CA PRO A 140 -11.74 22.75 19.02
C PRO A 140 -11.91 23.78 17.90
N LYS A 141 -13.14 23.94 17.40
CA LYS A 141 -13.52 25.03 16.50
C LYS A 141 -13.00 26.36 17.06
N THR A 142 -12.04 26.98 16.40
CA THR A 142 -11.63 28.35 16.67
C THR A 142 -12.19 29.27 15.59
N SER A 143 -13.06 30.16 16.04
CA SER A 143 -13.56 31.34 15.34
C SER A 143 -12.42 32.28 14.93
N ASP A 144 -12.50 32.83 13.73
CA ASP A 144 -11.59 33.83 13.18
C ASP A 144 -11.52 35.12 14.01
N PRO A 145 -10.36 35.82 13.98
CA PRO A 145 -10.37 37.27 14.01
C PRO A 145 -9.68 37.91 12.80
N LYS A 146 -10.21 39.10 12.47
CA LYS A 146 -9.96 39.98 11.33
C LYS A 146 -8.49 40.35 11.07
N ALA A 147 -8.22 40.50 9.79
CA ALA A 147 -7.04 41.11 9.19
C ALA A 147 -6.90 42.61 9.46
N SER A 148 -5.64 43.05 9.57
CA SER A 148 -5.21 44.43 9.35
C SER A 148 -3.76 44.44 8.83
N ASP A 149 -3.56 44.98 7.63
CA ASP A 149 -2.24 45.24 7.00
C ASP A 149 -1.48 46.37 7.72
N PRO A 150 -0.15 46.50 7.57
CA PRO A 150 0.33 47.36 6.48
C PRO A 150 1.72 47.06 5.85
N LYS A 151 1.81 47.47 4.58
CA LYS A 151 2.90 48.14 3.84
C LYS A 151 4.19 47.37 3.44
N THR A 152 4.27 47.28 2.12
CA THR A 152 5.34 46.89 1.20
C THR A 152 6.57 47.81 1.27
N SER A 153 7.76 47.19 1.17
CA SER A 153 8.98 47.82 0.69
C SER A 153 9.88 46.75 0.06
N ASP A 154 10.20 46.91 -1.23
CA ASP A 154 11.07 46.00 -1.99
C ASP A 154 12.56 46.23 -1.66
N PRO A 155 13.40 45.21 -1.82
CA PRO A 155 14.72 45.48 -2.37
C PRO A 155 15.14 44.53 -3.51
N LYS A 156 15.58 45.21 -4.58
CA LYS A 156 16.60 44.90 -5.59
C LYS A 156 17.00 43.43 -5.86
N THR A 157 16.78 43.08 -7.12
CA THR A 157 17.36 41.99 -7.90
C THR A 157 18.89 42.03 -7.93
N SER A 158 19.51 40.91 -7.57
CA SER A 158 20.85 40.53 -8.01
C SER A 158 20.83 39.02 -8.30
N ASP A 159 21.23 38.65 -9.51
CA ASP A 159 21.31 37.26 -9.96
C ASP A 159 22.38 36.48 -9.19
N PRO A 160 22.12 35.20 -8.82
CA PRO A 160 23.19 34.25 -8.59
C PRO A 160 23.25 33.25 -9.75
N GLU A 161 24.38 33.34 -10.45
CA GLU A 161 25.21 32.27 -10.99
C GLU A 161 24.61 30.84 -11.01
N THR A 162 24.42 30.33 -12.23
CA THR A 162 24.10 28.92 -12.53
C THR A 162 25.20 27.98 -12.05
N GLY A 163 24.94 27.27 -10.97
CA GLY A 163 25.65 26.05 -10.59
C GLY A 163 24.64 24.96 -10.26
N TYR A 164 24.60 23.89 -11.07
CA TYR A 164 23.87 22.67 -10.70
C TYR A 164 24.65 21.99 -9.58
N PRO A 165 24.10 21.81 -8.36
CA PRO A 165 24.74 20.95 -7.39
C PRO A 165 24.64 19.50 -7.87
N GLU A 166 25.79 18.88 -8.08
CA GLU A 166 25.96 17.45 -8.30
C GLU A 166 25.70 16.70 -6.98
N GLN A 167 24.45 16.72 -6.53
CA GLN A 167 23.95 15.82 -5.49
C GLN A 167 23.03 14.82 -6.17
N ILE A 168 23.49 13.58 -6.28
CA ILE A 168 22.64 12.46 -6.66
C ILE A 168 21.51 12.41 -5.62
N PRO A 169 20.24 12.65 -6.01
CA PRO A 169 19.15 12.63 -5.06
C PRO A 169 19.03 11.23 -4.46
N ASP A 170 18.72 11.19 -3.16
CA ASP A 170 18.40 9.95 -2.46
C ASP A 170 17.34 9.18 -3.26
N VAL A 171 17.59 7.89 -3.52
CA VAL A 171 16.79 7.06 -4.43
C VAL A 171 15.33 7.03 -3.97
N ASP A 172 15.12 7.14 -2.66
CA ASP A 172 13.82 7.15 -1.98
C ASP A 172 13.08 8.48 -2.17
N SER A 173 13.79 9.61 -2.26
CA SER A 173 13.20 10.90 -2.63
C SER A 173 12.75 10.93 -4.08
N VAL A 174 13.45 10.20 -4.97
CA VAL A 174 13.07 10.06 -6.38
C VAL A 174 11.87 9.14 -6.53
N ALA A 175 11.80 8.03 -5.79
CA ALA A 175 10.67 7.12 -5.77
C ALA A 175 9.38 7.80 -5.27
N TRP A 176 9.47 8.56 -4.18
CA TRP A 176 8.34 9.38 -3.69
C TRP A 176 7.94 10.48 -4.67
N ALA A 177 8.91 11.21 -5.22
CA ALA A 177 8.63 12.21 -6.24
C ALA A 177 8.01 11.59 -7.49
N MET A 178 8.35 10.34 -7.85
CA MET A 178 7.70 9.59 -8.93
C MET A 178 6.28 9.19 -8.59
N ILE A 179 6.01 8.72 -7.37
CA ILE A 179 4.63 8.42 -6.90
C ILE A 179 3.78 9.70 -7.01
N ILE A 180 4.27 10.83 -6.51
CA ILE A 180 3.56 12.12 -6.58
C ILE A 180 3.43 12.62 -8.04
N ARG A 181 4.49 12.56 -8.85
CA ARG A 181 4.45 13.00 -10.27
C ARG A 181 3.52 12.15 -11.12
N ARG A 182 3.44 10.84 -10.87
CA ARG A 182 2.57 9.93 -11.62
C ARG A 182 1.09 10.13 -11.28
N CYS A 183 0.78 10.81 -10.17
CA CYS A 183 -0.56 11.26 -9.81
C CYS A 183 -0.98 12.59 -10.44
N SER A 184 -0.07 13.38 -11.02
CA SER A 184 -0.36 14.72 -11.57
C SER A 184 -0.53 14.79 -13.09
N ILE A 185 -0.77 13.66 -13.78
CA ILE A 185 -1.13 13.67 -15.19
C ILE A 185 -2.66 13.72 -15.29
N PRO A 186 -3.28 14.85 -15.66
CA PRO A 186 -4.72 14.89 -15.91
C PRO A 186 -5.07 14.03 -17.12
N ALA A 187 -6.26 13.43 -17.08
CA ALA A 187 -6.87 12.68 -18.18
C ALA A 187 -7.10 13.53 -19.43
#